data_AF-A0AAD6T0B0-F1
#
_entry.id   AF-A0AAD6T0B0-F1
#
_cell.length_a   1.000
_cell.length_b   1.000
_cell.length_c   1.000
_cell.angle_alpha   90.00
_cell.angle_beta   90.00
_cell.angle_gamma   90.00
#
_symmetry.space_group_name_H-M   'P 1'
#
loop_
_entity.id
_entity.type
_entity.pdbx_description
1 polymer ?
#
loop_
_entity_poly.entity_id
_entity_poly.type
_entity_poly.pdbx_seq_one_letter_code
_entity_poly.pdbx_strand_id
1 'polypeptide(L)'
;CRSLGVICPKKKPAATDFVLYDTTGVHELAVDFCGCKGAPERRQQCMRVCWWPATVKEPNTCATFALIKLFQILNCLGKLSAYDFLRGLEMVTNHDGLDRPPDRRKPFMHIMREWREVKRHKRFKSGHAAGGVRTTARGGLALVCRACPQPDWNIDPARVEAGFKFLYFLFLAQDANFRLANRNVSSEEADPILGDGFGYFALREGEDGYKAHIEKHASEQEISSCAGFQAMFLANMKQIKGLRSTGVGGVTCS
;
A
#
# COMPACT_ATOMS: atom_id res chain seq x y z
N CYS A 1 -20.56 -29.24 5.31
CA CYS A 1 -19.85 -28.15 6.03
C CYS A 1 -20.17 -26.79 5.43
N ARG A 2 -21.34 -26.22 5.74
CA ARG A 2 -21.69 -24.84 5.37
C ARG A 2 -21.82 -23.92 6.60
N SER A 3 -21.91 -24.49 7.81
CA SER A 3 -21.90 -23.76 9.08
C SER A 3 -20.47 -23.58 9.60
N LEU A 4 -20.19 -22.36 10.08
CA LEU A 4 -18.97 -22.04 10.83
C LEU A 4 -19.05 -22.68 12.23
N GLY A 5 -17.92 -23.14 12.76
CA GLY A 5 -17.84 -23.73 14.11
C GLY A 5 -18.16 -25.23 14.22
N VAL A 6 -18.52 -25.90 13.11
CA VAL A 6 -18.75 -27.37 13.10
C VAL A 6 -17.51 -28.08 12.56
N ILE A 7 -17.08 -29.14 13.25
CA ILE A 7 -15.94 -29.96 12.85
C ILE A 7 -16.20 -30.56 11.46
N CYS A 8 -15.26 -30.36 10.53
CA CYS A 8 -15.34 -30.94 9.21
C CYS A 8 -14.84 -32.39 9.22
N PRO A 9 -15.63 -33.38 8.74
CA PRO A 9 -15.19 -34.77 8.67
C PRO A 9 -14.07 -34.98 7.63
N LYS A 10 -13.93 -34.07 6.67
CA LYS A 10 -12.83 -34.05 5.68
C LYS A 10 -11.90 -32.85 5.95
N LYS A 11 -11.49 -32.68 7.20
CA LYS A 11 -10.58 -31.58 7.57
C LYS A 11 -9.19 -31.77 6.96
N LYS A 12 -8.56 -30.65 6.62
CA LYS A 12 -7.17 -30.57 6.19
C LYS A 12 -6.45 -29.60 7.13
N PRO A 13 -5.51 -30.08 7.95
CA PRO A 13 -4.80 -29.21 8.88
C PRO A 13 -3.99 -28.14 8.13
N ALA A 14 -3.82 -26.99 8.78
CA ALA A 14 -2.82 -25.99 8.45
C ALA A 14 -1.42 -26.48 8.84
N ALA A 15 -0.40 -25.65 8.60
CA ALA A 15 0.92 -25.89 9.19
C ALA A 15 0.86 -25.77 10.72
N THR A 16 1.78 -26.44 11.41
CA THR A 16 1.80 -26.55 12.87
C THR A 16 2.13 -25.23 13.56
N ASP A 17 2.77 -24.30 12.87
CA ASP A 17 3.23 -23.00 13.34
C ASP A 17 2.32 -21.86 12.86
N PHE A 18 1.00 -22.10 12.86
CA PHE A 18 0.02 -21.11 12.41
C PHE A 18 -0.17 -20.02 13.46
N VAL A 19 0.09 -18.77 13.04
CA VAL A 19 0.01 -17.60 13.91
C VAL A 19 -1.14 -16.69 13.50
N LEU A 20 -2.00 -16.33 14.45
CA LEU A 20 -3.03 -15.32 14.31
C LEU A 20 -2.68 -14.10 15.15
N TYR A 21 -2.56 -12.95 14.50
CA TYR A 21 -2.48 -11.66 15.17
C TYR A 21 -3.89 -11.09 15.41
N ASP A 22 -4.21 -10.79 16.66
CA ASP A 22 -5.47 -10.15 17.06
C ASP A 22 -5.20 -8.95 17.99
N THR A 23 -6.21 -8.11 18.20
CA THR A 23 -6.18 -7.03 19.19
C THR A 23 -5.87 -7.50 20.61
N THR A 24 -6.13 -8.77 20.91
CA THR A 24 -5.84 -9.40 22.20
C THR A 24 -4.41 -9.95 22.31
N GLY A 25 -3.61 -9.94 21.23
CA GLY A 25 -2.26 -10.49 21.22
C GLY A 25 -1.96 -11.38 20.01
N VAL A 26 -0.95 -12.22 20.17
CA VAL A 26 -0.42 -13.16 19.19
C VAL A 26 -0.82 -14.56 19.63
N HIS A 27 -1.50 -15.30 18.75
CA HIS A 27 -2.06 -16.61 19.06
C HIS A 27 -1.45 -17.67 18.16
N GLU A 28 -0.82 -18.69 18.74
CA GLU A 28 -0.43 -19.90 18.02
C GLU A 28 -1.58 -20.90 18.04
N LEU A 29 -2.09 -21.28 16.87
CA LEU A 29 -3.35 -22.01 16.74
C LEU A 29 -3.20 -23.26 15.88
N ALA A 30 -3.85 -24.36 16.27
CA ALA A 30 -4.06 -25.49 15.38
C ALA A 30 -5.32 -25.26 14.53
N VAL A 31 -5.15 -24.86 13.27
CA VAL A 31 -6.27 -24.55 12.37
C VAL A 31 -6.58 -25.72 11.43
N ASP A 32 -7.84 -26.14 11.41
CA ASP A 32 -8.36 -27.15 10.49
C ASP A 32 -9.19 -26.50 9.38
N PHE A 33 -8.74 -26.60 8.12
CA PHE A 33 -9.50 -26.14 6.96
C PHE A 33 -10.50 -27.20 6.47
N CYS A 34 -11.64 -26.75 5.96
CA CYS A 34 -12.60 -27.63 5.31
C CYS A 34 -12.04 -28.14 3.98
N GLY A 35 -11.93 -29.46 3.83
CA GLY A 35 -11.49 -30.14 2.61
C GLY A 35 -12.60 -30.89 1.87
N CYS A 36 -13.88 -30.61 2.15
CA CYS A 36 -14.99 -31.18 1.41
C CYS A 36 -14.94 -30.81 -0.09
N LYS A 37 -15.51 -31.65 -0.97
CA LYS A 37 -15.66 -31.34 -2.40
C LYS A 37 -16.47 -30.05 -2.55
N GLY A 38 -15.94 -29.08 -3.30
CA GLY A 38 -16.55 -27.75 -3.45
C GLY A 38 -16.35 -26.79 -2.27
N ALA A 39 -15.50 -27.15 -1.29
CA ALA A 39 -15.09 -26.20 -0.27
C ALA A 39 -14.35 -25.01 -0.91
N PRO A 40 -14.57 -23.77 -0.40
CA PRO A 40 -13.84 -22.60 -0.87
C PRO A 40 -12.34 -22.74 -0.55
N GLU A 41 -11.51 -21.97 -1.23
CA GLU A 41 -10.05 -22.00 -1.01
C GLU A 41 -9.68 -21.54 0.41
N ARG A 42 -8.51 -21.96 0.92
CA ARG A 42 -8.08 -21.66 2.31
C ARG A 42 -8.19 -20.16 2.65
N ARG A 43 -7.72 -19.27 1.76
CA ARG A 43 -7.85 -17.81 1.97
C ARG A 43 -9.31 -17.33 2.13
N GLN A 44 -10.24 -17.93 1.40
CA GLN A 44 -11.66 -17.57 1.47
C GLN A 44 -12.27 -18.07 2.79
N GLN A 45 -11.83 -19.24 3.26
CA GLN A 45 -12.21 -19.75 4.59
C GLN A 45 -11.73 -18.80 5.69
N CYS A 46 -10.47 -18.34 5.66
CA CYS A 46 -9.95 -17.32 6.57
C CYS A 46 -10.78 -16.03 6.52
N MET A 47 -11.02 -15.49 5.32
CA MET A 47 -11.76 -14.24 5.18
C MET A 47 -13.23 -14.34 5.65
N ARG A 48 -13.86 -15.51 5.56
CA ARG A 48 -15.22 -15.76 6.10
C ARG A 48 -15.28 -15.68 7.62
N VAL A 49 -14.17 -15.92 8.32
CA VAL A 49 -14.03 -15.73 9.78
C VAL A 49 -13.35 -14.41 10.13
N CYS A 50 -13.32 -13.45 9.19
CA CYS A 50 -12.69 -12.13 9.37
C CYS A 50 -11.19 -12.19 9.67
N TRP A 51 -10.49 -13.20 9.15
CA TRP A 51 -9.03 -13.31 9.19
C TRP A 51 -8.46 -12.99 7.80
N TRP A 52 -7.54 -12.04 7.73
CA TRP A 52 -6.81 -11.75 6.51
C TRP A 52 -5.52 -12.57 6.47
N PRO A 53 -5.34 -13.45 5.48
CA PRO A 53 -4.15 -14.25 5.35
C PRO A 53 -2.98 -13.48 4.74
N ALA A 54 -1.76 -13.74 5.20
CA ALA A 54 -0.54 -13.18 4.60
C ALA A 54 -0.17 -13.82 3.24
N THR A 55 -0.70 -15.01 2.95
CA THR A 55 -0.45 -15.75 1.72
C THR A 55 -1.73 -16.37 1.18
N VAL A 56 -1.84 -16.50 -0.14
CA VAL A 56 -3.07 -16.90 -0.83
C VAL A 56 -3.31 -18.41 -0.84
N LYS A 57 -2.26 -19.21 -1.03
CA LYS A 57 -2.35 -20.67 -1.23
C LYS A 57 -2.34 -21.43 0.09
N GLU A 58 -1.33 -21.17 0.90
CA GLU A 58 -1.11 -21.85 2.19
C GLU A 58 -0.87 -20.81 3.29
N PRO A 59 -1.95 -20.24 3.86
CA PRO A 59 -1.83 -19.26 4.92
C PRO A 59 -1.30 -19.92 6.19
N ASN A 60 -0.15 -19.44 6.65
CA ASN A 60 0.41 -19.77 7.96
C ASN A 60 0.43 -18.59 8.94
N THR A 61 0.15 -17.39 8.44
CA THR A 61 0.01 -16.19 9.27
C THR A 61 -1.24 -15.46 8.83
N CYS A 62 -2.08 -15.10 9.79
CA CYS A 62 -3.25 -14.28 9.57
C CYS A 62 -3.29 -13.12 10.56
N ALA A 63 -4.03 -12.07 10.23
CA ALA A 63 -4.39 -11.03 11.17
C ALA A 63 -5.91 -10.81 11.13
N THR A 64 -6.52 -10.53 12.27
CA THR A 64 -7.95 -10.23 12.31
C THR A 64 -8.25 -8.89 11.65
N PHE A 65 -9.43 -8.75 11.07
CA PHE A 65 -9.84 -7.48 10.46
C PHE A 65 -9.89 -6.33 11.47
N ALA A 66 -10.17 -6.64 12.74
CA ALA A 66 -10.15 -5.67 13.83
C ALA A 66 -8.73 -5.12 14.04
N LEU A 67 -7.74 -6.01 14.15
CA LEU A 67 -6.34 -5.61 14.32
C LEU A 67 -5.83 -4.78 13.15
N ILE A 68 -6.10 -5.21 11.91
CA ILE A 68 -5.64 -4.52 10.70
C ILE A 68 -6.17 -3.09 10.65
N LYS A 69 -7.45 -2.88 11.01
CA LYS A 69 -8.05 -1.55 11.08
C LYS A 69 -7.39 -0.70 12.17
N LEU A 70 -7.17 -1.28 13.35
CA LEU A 70 -6.51 -0.59 14.47
C LEU A 70 -5.10 -0.14 14.06
N PHE A 71 -4.29 -1.06 13.53
CA PHE A 71 -2.95 -0.74 13.07
C PHE A 71 -2.96 0.33 11.97
N GLN A 72 -3.87 0.25 11.00
CA GLN A 72 -3.96 1.26 9.95
C GLN A 72 -4.19 2.66 10.52
N ILE A 73 -5.08 2.80 11.51
CA ILE A 73 -5.37 4.09 12.16
C ILE A 73 -4.14 4.59 12.94
N LEU A 74 -3.53 3.74 13.77
CA LEU A 74 -2.36 4.11 14.57
C LEU A 74 -1.13 4.41 13.73
N ASN A 75 -0.93 3.68 12.62
CA ASN A 75 0.15 3.94 11.68
C ASN A 75 -0.04 5.27 10.95
N CYS A 76 -1.27 5.61 10.55
CA CYS A 76 -1.54 6.87 9.85
C CYS A 76 -1.52 8.09 10.78
N LEU A 77 -2.12 8.01 11.98
CA LEU A 77 -2.24 9.15 12.91
C LEU A 77 -1.03 9.27 13.82
N GLY A 78 -0.61 8.16 14.45
CA GLY A 78 0.45 8.13 15.44
C GLY A 78 1.84 7.91 14.86
N LYS A 79 1.97 7.72 13.53
CA LYS A 79 3.22 7.34 12.85
C LYS A 79 3.89 6.09 13.45
N LEU A 80 3.09 5.23 14.08
CA LEU A 80 3.58 4.04 14.77
C LEU A 80 4.15 3.06 13.74
N SER A 81 5.38 2.59 13.96
CA SER A 81 6.00 1.62 13.06
C SER A 81 5.33 0.24 13.21
N ALA A 82 5.36 -0.57 12.15
CA ALA A 82 4.88 -1.95 12.23
C ALA A 82 5.68 -2.79 13.23
N TYR A 83 6.97 -2.46 13.41
CA TYR A 83 7.83 -3.13 14.39
C TYR A 83 7.35 -2.86 15.82
N ASP A 84 7.18 -1.60 16.20
CA ASP A 84 6.76 -1.23 17.56
C ASP A 84 5.34 -1.72 17.86
N PHE A 85 4.45 -1.68 16.87
CA PHE A 85 3.11 -2.21 17.03
C PHE A 85 3.09 -3.72 17.31
N LEU A 86 3.85 -4.51 16.53
CA LEU A 86 3.95 -5.96 16.75
C LEU A 86 4.65 -6.28 18.08
N ARG A 87 5.69 -5.53 18.46
CA ARG A 87 6.30 -5.62 19.80
C ARG A 87 5.30 -5.35 20.91
N GLY A 88 4.42 -4.37 20.74
CA GLY A 88 3.33 -4.11 21.67
C GLY A 88 2.39 -5.30 21.82
N LEU A 89 2.00 -5.94 20.70
CA LEU A 89 1.18 -7.15 20.74
C LEU A 89 1.88 -8.35 21.39
N GLU A 90 3.18 -8.51 21.14
CA GLU A 90 4.00 -9.51 21.83
C GLU A 90 3.94 -9.30 23.34
N MET A 91 4.09 -8.06 23.82
CA MET A 91 4.02 -7.72 25.25
C MET A 91 2.62 -7.90 25.86
N VAL A 92 1.55 -7.72 25.08
CA VAL A 92 0.18 -8.03 25.52
C VAL A 92 -0.01 -9.53 25.70
N THR A 93 0.65 -10.34 24.86
CA THR A 93 0.56 -11.80 24.88
C THR A 93 1.43 -12.39 25.99
N ASN A 94 2.69 -11.97 26.03
CA ASN A 94 3.68 -12.40 26.99
C ASN A 94 4.55 -11.22 27.42
N HIS A 95 4.26 -10.68 28.61
CA HIS A 95 4.94 -9.50 29.13
C HIS A 95 6.39 -9.76 29.54
N ASP A 96 6.73 -10.99 29.93
CA ASP A 96 8.08 -11.33 30.42
C ASP A 96 9.12 -11.46 29.28
N GLY A 97 8.65 -11.66 28.04
CA GLY A 97 9.49 -11.80 26.86
C GLY A 97 10.39 -13.04 26.84
N LEU A 98 10.13 -14.03 27.70
CA LEU A 98 10.85 -15.31 27.79
C LEU A 98 10.49 -16.22 26.63
N ASP A 99 9.21 -16.27 26.27
CA ASP A 99 8.71 -17.00 25.11
C ASP A 99 8.34 -16.00 24.01
N ARG A 100 9.26 -15.76 23.08
CA ARG A 100 9.06 -14.82 21.98
C ARG A 100 8.51 -15.56 20.77
N PRO A 101 7.35 -15.15 20.24
CA PRO A 101 6.85 -15.73 19.01
C PRO A 101 7.82 -15.46 17.85
N PRO A 102 7.81 -16.30 16.80
CA PRO A 102 8.64 -16.09 15.62
C PRO A 102 8.42 -14.72 14.99
N ASP A 103 9.48 -14.09 14.44
CA ASP A 103 9.34 -12.81 13.71
C ASP A 103 8.52 -13.00 12.43
N ARG A 104 7.23 -12.64 12.48
CA ARG A 104 6.32 -12.59 11.32
C ARG A 104 6.02 -11.17 10.86
N ARG A 105 6.91 -10.20 11.10
CA ARG A 105 6.74 -8.82 10.63
C ARG A 105 6.60 -8.73 9.11
N LYS A 106 7.39 -9.49 8.34
CA LYS A 106 7.30 -9.52 6.87
C LYS A 106 5.90 -9.99 6.40
N PRO A 107 5.38 -11.15 6.86
CA PRO A 107 3.99 -11.54 6.63
C PRO A 107 2.97 -10.46 7.00
N PHE A 108 3.11 -9.82 8.16
CA PHE A 108 2.20 -8.74 8.56
C PHE A 108 2.26 -7.53 7.62
N MET A 109 3.45 -7.15 7.15
CA MET A 109 3.60 -6.08 6.16
C MET A 109 2.95 -6.44 4.82
N HIS A 110 2.97 -7.72 4.40
CA HIS A 110 2.23 -8.18 3.22
C HIS A 110 0.73 -8.02 3.41
N ILE A 111 0.18 -8.46 4.56
CA ILE A 111 -1.23 -8.26 4.91
C ILE A 111 -1.60 -6.78 4.79
N MET A 112 -0.79 -5.89 5.36
CA MET A 112 -1.06 -4.46 5.35
C MET A 112 -1.00 -3.86 3.94
N ARG A 113 -0.05 -4.30 3.11
CA ARG A 113 0.06 -3.86 1.71
C ARG A 113 -1.17 -4.27 0.90
N GLU A 114 -1.56 -5.54 0.97
CA GLU A 114 -2.73 -6.07 0.27
C GLU A 114 -4.01 -5.41 0.75
N TRP A 115 -4.20 -5.28 2.06
CA TRP A 115 -5.36 -4.64 2.65
C TRP A 115 -5.53 -3.21 2.16
N ARG A 116 -4.45 -2.42 2.16
CA ARG A 116 -4.46 -1.02 1.69
C ARG A 116 -4.83 -0.93 0.22
N GLU A 117 -4.30 -1.82 -0.62
CA GLU A 117 -4.63 -1.83 -2.05
C GLU A 117 -6.11 -2.17 -2.28
N VAL A 118 -6.61 -3.24 -1.63
CA VAL A 118 -8.01 -3.63 -1.73
C VAL A 118 -8.93 -2.51 -1.21
N LYS A 119 -8.55 -1.82 -0.14
CA LYS A 119 -9.30 -0.67 0.38
C LYS A 119 -9.31 0.51 -0.59
N ARG A 120 -8.19 0.77 -1.27
CA ARG A 120 -8.12 1.79 -2.33
C ARG A 120 -9.10 1.46 -3.45
N HIS A 121 -9.06 0.24 -3.99
CA HIS A 121 -10.00 -0.18 -5.03
C HIS A 121 -11.48 -0.15 -4.59
N LYS A 122 -11.76 -0.57 -3.35
CA LYS A 122 -13.13 -0.49 -2.78
C LYS A 122 -13.64 0.94 -2.72
N ARG A 123 -12.79 1.91 -2.36
CA ARG A 123 -13.16 3.33 -2.27
C ARG A 123 -13.63 3.88 -3.62
N PHE A 124 -12.99 3.49 -4.71
CA PHE A 124 -13.30 3.95 -6.07
C PHE A 124 -14.22 2.98 -6.84
N LYS A 125 -14.74 1.94 -6.16
CA LYS A 125 -15.62 0.92 -6.75
C LYS A 125 -15.02 0.21 -7.99
N SER A 126 -13.70 0.24 -8.17
CA SER A 126 -13.07 -0.31 -9.37
C SER A 126 -13.23 -1.83 -9.48
N GLY A 127 -13.39 -2.52 -8.35
CA GLY A 127 -13.71 -3.95 -8.33
C GLY A 127 -15.10 -4.31 -8.88
N HIS A 128 -16.00 -3.35 -9.03
CA HIS A 128 -17.34 -3.53 -9.61
C HIS A 128 -17.42 -3.16 -11.09
N ALA A 129 -16.35 -2.63 -11.68
CA ALA A 129 -16.28 -2.39 -13.12
C ALA A 129 -16.34 -3.73 -13.89
N ALA A 130 -16.80 -3.72 -15.14
CA ALA A 130 -16.94 -4.93 -15.95
C ALA A 130 -15.61 -5.69 -16.14
N GLY A 131 -14.50 -4.97 -16.30
CA GLY A 131 -13.14 -5.55 -16.33
C GLY A 131 -12.47 -5.65 -14.95
N GLY A 132 -13.21 -5.32 -13.90
CA GLY A 132 -12.77 -5.30 -12.51
C GLY A 132 -11.56 -4.40 -12.27
N VAL A 133 -10.73 -4.83 -11.33
CA VAL A 133 -9.56 -4.08 -10.88
C VAL A 133 -8.53 -3.88 -12.01
N ARG A 134 -8.46 -4.82 -12.96
CA ARG A 134 -7.48 -4.82 -14.06
C ARG A 134 -7.69 -3.69 -15.06
N THR A 135 -8.92 -3.18 -15.18
CA THR A 135 -9.26 -2.06 -16.08
C THR A 135 -9.26 -0.72 -15.36
N THR A 136 -8.62 -0.63 -14.18
CA THR A 136 -8.46 0.65 -13.47
C THR A 136 -7.59 1.57 -14.32
N ALA A 137 -8.11 2.74 -14.70
CA ALA A 137 -7.38 3.72 -15.48
C ALA A 137 -6.21 4.32 -14.69
N ARG A 138 -5.20 4.85 -15.39
CA ARG A 138 -4.13 5.66 -14.81
C ARG A 138 -4.74 6.84 -14.04
N GLY A 139 -4.31 7.04 -12.80
CA GLY A 139 -4.88 8.03 -11.89
C GLY A 139 -6.32 7.75 -11.43
N GLY A 140 -6.93 6.63 -11.82
CA GLY A 140 -8.33 6.31 -11.53
C GLY A 140 -8.64 6.08 -10.04
N LEU A 141 -7.59 5.94 -9.21
CA LEU A 141 -7.69 5.83 -7.75
C LEU A 141 -7.10 7.06 -7.03
N ALA A 142 -6.82 8.14 -7.76
CA ALA A 142 -6.45 9.43 -7.19
C ALA A 142 -7.73 10.22 -6.87
N LEU A 143 -7.79 10.84 -5.68
CA LEU A 143 -8.82 11.83 -5.42
C LEU A 143 -8.41 13.14 -6.09
N VAL A 144 -9.33 13.67 -6.88
CA VAL A 144 -9.25 15.04 -7.36
C VAL A 144 -9.40 16.00 -6.18
N CYS A 145 -8.58 17.05 -6.13
CA CYS A 145 -8.73 18.09 -5.13
C CYS A 145 -10.05 18.84 -5.37
N ARG A 146 -10.94 18.82 -4.36
CA ARG A 146 -12.27 19.44 -4.44
C ARG A 146 -12.25 20.97 -4.32
N ALA A 147 -11.16 21.52 -3.78
CA ALA A 147 -10.96 22.96 -3.68
C ALA A 147 -10.44 23.56 -4.98
N CYS A 148 -9.76 22.77 -5.83
CA CYS A 148 -9.29 23.24 -7.11
C CYS A 148 -10.46 23.60 -8.04
N PRO A 149 -10.25 24.57 -8.95
CA PRO A 149 -11.22 24.83 -9.99
C PRO A 149 -11.37 23.62 -10.91
N GLN A 150 -12.58 23.07 -11.00
CA GLN A 150 -12.95 21.93 -11.83
C GLN A 150 -14.14 22.34 -12.70
N PRO A 151 -13.91 22.61 -14.00
CA PRO A 151 -14.98 22.92 -14.95
C PRO A 151 -16.09 21.86 -14.88
N ASP A 152 -17.34 22.31 -14.92
CA ASP A 152 -18.56 21.49 -14.92
C ASP A 152 -18.80 20.69 -13.64
N TRP A 153 -17.96 20.83 -12.62
CA TRP A 153 -18.09 20.14 -11.33
C TRP A 153 -18.40 21.12 -10.20
N ASN A 154 -17.52 22.11 -10.01
CA ASN A 154 -17.67 23.14 -8.97
C ASN A 154 -17.60 24.56 -9.54
N ILE A 155 -17.37 24.71 -10.83
CA ILE A 155 -17.37 26.00 -11.55
C ILE A 155 -18.12 25.81 -12.86
N ASP A 156 -19.01 26.74 -13.16
CA ASP A 156 -19.61 26.91 -14.48
C ASP A 156 -18.82 28.01 -15.22
N PRO A 157 -17.93 27.67 -16.17
CA PRO A 157 -17.10 28.65 -16.85
C PRO A 157 -17.89 29.72 -17.60
N ALA A 158 -19.13 29.42 -18.02
CA ALA A 158 -19.99 30.34 -18.75
C ALA A 158 -20.59 31.43 -17.85
N ARG A 159 -20.68 31.18 -16.54
CA ARG A 159 -21.17 32.14 -15.53
C ARG A 159 -20.09 33.02 -14.94
N VAL A 160 -18.82 32.78 -15.29
CA VAL A 160 -17.71 33.58 -14.79
C VAL A 160 -17.50 34.80 -15.68
N GLU A 161 -17.84 35.97 -15.14
CA GLU A 161 -17.52 37.25 -15.76
C GLU A 161 -16.02 37.38 -16.06
N ALA A 162 -15.69 37.98 -17.20
CA ALA A 162 -14.31 38.02 -17.72
C ALA A 162 -13.30 38.61 -16.71
N GLY A 163 -13.70 39.63 -15.94
CA GLY A 163 -12.86 40.26 -14.93
C GLY A 163 -12.56 39.39 -13.71
N PHE A 164 -13.33 38.33 -13.46
CA PHE A 164 -13.21 37.46 -12.29
C PHE A 164 -12.63 36.08 -12.58
N LYS A 165 -12.24 35.79 -13.84
CA LYS A 165 -11.64 34.50 -14.23
C LYS A 165 -10.39 34.13 -13.43
N PHE A 166 -9.64 35.13 -12.95
CA PHE A 166 -8.45 34.92 -12.13
C PHE A 166 -8.73 34.20 -10.80
N LEU A 167 -9.95 34.29 -10.26
CA LEU A 167 -10.34 33.60 -9.02
C LEU A 167 -10.40 32.07 -9.20
N TYR A 168 -10.47 31.61 -10.44
CA TYR A 168 -10.61 30.20 -10.79
C TYR A 168 -9.35 29.66 -11.47
N PHE A 169 -8.21 30.30 -11.25
CA PHE A 169 -6.93 29.84 -11.76
C PHE A 169 -6.39 28.72 -10.88
N LEU A 170 -5.90 27.65 -11.49
CA LEU A 170 -5.22 26.57 -10.77
C LEU A 170 -3.75 26.94 -10.59
N PHE A 171 -3.36 27.26 -9.36
CA PHE A 171 -1.96 27.38 -9.01
C PHE A 171 -1.41 26.00 -8.62
N LEU A 172 -0.26 25.66 -9.18
CA LEU A 172 0.45 24.42 -8.91
C LEU A 172 1.80 24.75 -8.27
N ALA A 173 2.00 24.24 -7.06
CA ALA A 173 3.29 24.19 -6.42
C ALA A 173 3.98 22.87 -6.76
N GLN A 174 5.27 22.95 -7.10
CA GLN A 174 6.12 21.80 -7.34
C GLN A 174 7.21 21.76 -6.26
N ASP A 175 7.33 20.64 -5.57
CA ASP A 175 8.35 20.44 -4.54
C ASP A 175 9.07 19.11 -4.78
N ALA A 176 10.37 19.18 -5.00
CA ALA A 176 11.26 18.03 -5.22
C ALA A 176 12.09 17.65 -4.00
N ASN A 177 11.81 18.22 -2.82
CA ASN A 177 12.61 18.02 -1.61
C ASN A 177 12.07 16.92 -0.68
N PHE A 178 11.01 16.20 -1.08
CA PHE A 178 10.44 15.16 -0.23
C PHE A 178 11.34 13.92 -0.18
N ARG A 179 11.95 13.68 0.98
CA ARG A 179 12.83 12.55 1.23
C ARG A 179 12.03 11.27 1.48
N LEU A 180 11.65 10.61 0.40
CA LEU A 180 11.08 9.26 0.41
C LEU A 180 11.99 8.31 -0.36
N ALA A 181 12.93 7.69 0.35
CA ALA A 181 13.85 6.74 -0.24
C ALA A 181 13.16 5.40 -0.52
N ASN A 182 13.32 4.90 -1.75
CA ASN A 182 12.87 3.57 -2.15
C ASN A 182 14.09 2.67 -2.33
N ARG A 183 14.10 1.51 -1.69
CA ARG A 183 15.20 0.54 -1.79
C ARG A 183 15.06 -0.31 -3.05
N ASN A 184 16.18 -0.80 -3.57
CA ASN A 184 16.14 -1.83 -4.60
C ASN A 184 15.51 -3.11 -4.03
N VAL A 185 14.62 -3.70 -4.82
CA VAL A 185 14.08 -5.04 -4.56
C VAL A 185 14.95 -6.07 -5.26
N SER A 186 14.90 -7.33 -4.81
CA SER A 186 15.66 -8.43 -5.41
C SER A 186 15.19 -8.72 -6.84
N SER A 187 13.88 -8.68 -7.08
CA SER A 187 13.27 -8.75 -8.41
C SER A 187 11.83 -8.21 -8.37
N GLU A 188 11.28 -7.81 -9.52
CA GLU A 188 9.89 -7.34 -9.62
C GLU A 188 8.88 -8.49 -9.45
N GLU A 189 9.26 -9.71 -9.81
CA GLU A 189 8.42 -10.90 -9.61
C GLU A 189 8.27 -11.23 -8.13
N ALA A 190 9.34 -11.02 -7.33
CA ALA A 190 9.33 -11.25 -5.89
C ALA A 190 8.62 -10.12 -5.13
N ASP A 191 8.65 -8.89 -5.63
CA ASP A 191 8.01 -7.72 -5.03
C ASP A 191 7.27 -6.86 -6.10
N PRO A 192 6.12 -7.32 -6.60
CA PRO A 192 5.40 -6.66 -7.68
C PRO A 192 4.66 -5.42 -7.19
N ILE A 193 4.68 -4.34 -7.98
CA ILE A 193 3.85 -3.15 -7.70
C ILE A 193 2.36 -3.52 -7.87
N LEU A 194 1.55 -3.28 -6.84
CA LEU A 194 0.12 -3.66 -6.85
C LEU A 194 -0.80 -2.65 -7.54
N GLY A 195 -0.35 -1.40 -7.72
CA GLY A 195 -1.17 -0.32 -8.28
C GLY A 195 -0.34 0.72 -9.02
N ASP A 196 0.46 0.26 -9.99
CA ASP A 196 1.36 1.12 -10.76
C ASP A 196 0.57 2.18 -11.54
N GLY A 197 0.86 3.46 -11.30
CA GLY A 197 0.17 4.58 -11.94
C GLY A 197 -1.33 4.75 -11.60
N PHE A 198 -1.92 3.96 -10.69
CA PHE A 198 -3.35 4.06 -10.37
C PHE A 198 -3.68 5.24 -9.45
N GLY A 199 -2.74 5.65 -8.60
CA GLY A 199 -2.91 6.73 -7.64
C GLY A 199 -2.18 8.00 -8.05
N TYR A 200 -1.47 8.60 -7.08
CA TYR A 200 -0.75 9.85 -7.24
C TYR A 200 0.67 9.70 -7.81
N PHE A 201 1.19 8.48 -7.87
CA PHE A 201 2.50 8.22 -8.47
C PHE A 201 2.37 8.07 -9.99
N ALA A 202 3.36 8.57 -10.72
CA ALA A 202 3.46 8.32 -12.15
C ALA A 202 3.52 6.81 -12.44
N LEU A 203 2.97 6.41 -13.59
CA LEU A 203 3.14 5.06 -14.10
C LEU A 203 4.64 4.80 -14.26
N ARG A 204 5.13 3.68 -13.72
CA ARG A 204 6.56 3.39 -13.72
C ARG A 204 7.02 2.73 -15.02
N GLU A 205 6.30 1.70 -15.45
CA GLU A 205 6.64 0.89 -16.64
C GLU A 205 5.89 1.37 -17.89
N GLY A 206 6.33 0.91 -19.07
CA GLY A 206 5.72 1.23 -20.37
C GLY A 206 6.36 2.43 -21.08
N GLU A 207 5.98 2.64 -22.35
CA GLU A 207 6.56 3.67 -23.22
C GLU A 207 6.36 5.10 -22.69
N ASP A 208 5.22 5.36 -22.06
CA ASP A 208 4.87 6.62 -21.39
C ASP A 208 5.13 6.59 -19.87
N GLY A 209 5.91 5.59 -19.43
CA GLY A 209 6.27 5.37 -18.03
C GLY A 209 7.48 6.19 -17.58
N TYR A 210 7.62 6.34 -16.26
CA TYR A 210 8.71 7.11 -15.66
C TYR A 210 10.10 6.55 -15.99
N LYS A 211 10.24 5.22 -16.14
CA LYS A 211 11.52 4.63 -16.56
C LYS A 211 11.93 5.06 -17.97
N ALA A 212 11.02 4.98 -18.93
CA ALA A 212 11.28 5.40 -20.31
C ALA A 212 11.60 6.90 -20.39
N HIS A 213 10.97 7.71 -19.53
CA HIS A 213 11.33 9.12 -19.39
C HIS A 213 12.77 9.29 -18.88
N ILE A 214 13.15 8.60 -17.79
CA ILE A 214 14.53 8.67 -17.27
C ILE A 214 15.54 8.25 -18.33
N GLU A 215 15.31 7.16 -19.06
CA GLU A 215 16.24 6.67 -20.09
C GLU A 215 16.52 7.71 -21.19
N LYS A 216 15.53 8.55 -21.54
CA LYS A 216 15.70 9.64 -22.53
C LYS A 216 16.54 10.80 -22.00
N HIS A 217 16.48 11.07 -20.70
CA HIS A 217 17.08 12.25 -20.06
C HIS A 217 18.30 11.92 -19.18
N ALA A 218 18.68 10.64 -19.07
CA ALA A 218 19.76 10.18 -18.18
C ALA A 218 21.14 10.79 -18.49
N SER A 219 21.35 11.25 -19.72
CA SER A 219 22.60 11.87 -20.19
C SER A 219 22.56 13.40 -20.20
N GLU A 220 21.45 14.03 -19.83
CA GLU A 220 21.36 15.48 -19.78
C GLU A 220 22.23 16.03 -18.65
N GLN A 221 23.07 17.02 -18.98
CA GLN A 221 23.88 17.71 -17.99
C GLN A 221 23.00 18.68 -17.19
N GLU A 222 23.01 18.57 -15.86
CA GLU A 222 22.33 19.54 -14.99
C GLU A 222 22.91 20.95 -15.23
N ILE A 223 22.04 21.90 -15.59
CA ILE A 223 22.40 23.29 -15.79
C ILE A 223 22.73 23.91 -14.42
N SER A 224 24.01 24.02 -14.10
CA SER A 224 24.49 24.69 -12.88
C SER A 224 24.87 26.14 -13.19
N SER A 225 23.88 27.01 -13.37
CA SER A 225 24.12 28.46 -13.59
C SER A 225 24.46 29.22 -12.30
N CYS A 226 24.40 28.57 -11.13
CA CYS A 226 24.64 29.21 -9.83
C CYS A 226 25.75 28.49 -9.05
N ALA A 227 26.83 29.21 -8.75
CA ALA A 227 28.07 28.72 -8.15
C ALA A 227 27.97 28.15 -6.70
N GLY A 228 26.76 27.97 -6.14
CA GLY A 228 26.53 27.64 -4.73
C GLY A 228 25.95 26.26 -4.42
N PHE A 229 25.61 25.44 -5.43
CA PHE A 229 24.88 24.18 -5.21
C PHE A 229 25.77 22.94 -4.96
N GLN A 230 26.84 23.07 -4.16
CA GLN A 230 27.59 21.90 -3.66
C GLN A 230 26.69 20.88 -2.94
N ALA A 231 25.58 21.34 -2.34
CA ALA A 231 24.60 20.49 -1.69
C ALA A 231 23.87 19.53 -2.66
N MET A 232 23.57 19.96 -3.89
CA MET A 232 22.96 19.09 -4.92
C MET A 232 23.95 18.03 -5.39
N PHE A 233 25.18 18.44 -5.71
CA PHE A 233 26.22 17.51 -6.16
C PHE A 233 26.55 16.46 -5.08
N LEU A 234 26.62 16.86 -3.81
CA LEU A 234 26.82 15.93 -2.68
C LEU A 234 25.59 15.06 -2.41
N ALA A 235 24.37 15.54 -2.62
CA ALA A 235 23.14 14.76 -2.49
C ALA A 235 23.05 13.65 -3.57
N ASN A 236 23.52 13.95 -4.78
CA ASN A 236 23.61 13.00 -5.89
C ASN A 236 24.79 12.02 -5.78
N MET A 237 25.68 12.14 -4.78
CA MET A 237 26.82 11.22 -4.58
C MET A 237 26.79 10.46 -3.26
N LYS A 238 26.07 10.94 -2.23
CA LYS A 238 26.03 10.29 -0.91
C LYS A 238 24.86 9.29 -0.81
N GLN A 239 25.14 8.08 -0.30
CA GLN A 239 24.15 7.12 0.21
C GLN A 239 23.14 6.56 -0.81
N ILE A 240 23.50 6.49 -2.10
CA ILE A 240 22.61 6.01 -3.18
C ILE A 240 22.67 4.48 -3.38
N LYS A 241 23.72 3.82 -2.89
CA LYS A 241 23.96 2.40 -3.16
C LYS A 241 22.83 1.56 -2.56
N GLY A 242 22.15 0.78 -3.41
CA GLY A 242 21.02 -0.05 -3.01
C GLY A 242 19.68 0.69 -2.93
N LEU A 243 19.61 1.95 -3.35
CA LEU A 243 18.37 2.69 -3.53
C LEU A 243 17.98 2.70 -5.01
N ARG A 244 16.67 2.62 -5.25
CA ARG A 244 16.03 2.82 -6.55
C ARG A 244 15.73 4.30 -6.79
N SER A 245 15.29 4.99 -5.75
CA SER A 245 15.06 6.43 -5.74
C SER A 245 15.39 6.99 -4.37
N THR A 246 15.90 8.22 -4.31
CA THR A 246 16.32 8.89 -3.08
C THR A 246 15.25 9.82 -2.51
N GLY A 247 14.30 10.23 -3.34
CA GLY A 247 13.20 11.10 -2.98
C GLY A 247 12.06 11.02 -3.99
N VAL A 248 11.07 11.90 -3.81
CA VAL A 248 9.91 12.03 -4.69
C VAL A 248 9.64 13.50 -4.92
N GLY A 249 9.44 13.87 -6.19
CA GLY A 249 8.87 15.15 -6.57
C GLY A 249 7.35 15.11 -6.51
N GLY A 250 6.77 16.07 -5.81
CA GLY A 250 5.33 16.26 -5.71
C GLY A 250 4.88 17.49 -6.49
N VAL A 251 3.71 17.39 -7.12
CA VAL A 251 2.96 18.53 -7.65
C VAL A 251 1.66 18.61 -6.87
N THR A 252 1.40 19.76 -6.25
CA THR A 252 0.23 20.00 -5.42
C THR A 252 -0.42 21.31 -5.81
N CYS A 253 -1.74 21.41 -5.70
CA CYS A 253 -2.41 22.70 -5.81
C CYS A 253 -2.05 23.60 -4.63
N SER A 254 -1.96 24.91 -4.87
CA SER A 254 -1.63 25.93 -3.88
C SER A 254 -2.62 27.08 -3.87
#